data_AF-A0A962VYB0-F1
#
_entry.id   AF-A0A962VYB0-F1
#
_cell.length_a   1.000
_cell.length_b   1.000
_cell.length_c   1.000
_cell.angle_alpha   90.00
_cell.angle_beta   90.00
_cell.angle_gamma   90.00
#
_symmetry.space_group_name_H-M   'P 1'
#
loop_
_entity.id
_entity.type
_entity.pdbx_description
1 polymer ?
#
loop_
_entity_poly.entity_id
_entity_poly.type
_entity_poly.pdbx_seq_one_letter_code
_entity_poly.pdbx_strand_id
1 'polypeptide(L)'
;MNDVILSLEGIGLSRFLQELDSVMIALLDENSRILAANRSFLRLMPPSARGGQPWDARTLLISPQLEDVQALVPYQGRALLLYRGMLHIAHADRKNHFLQGHIYHWPQGRLLVAAECDVEGLEALGTTVLQLNTELAKIQRQWSRANRESRRSEAKLGKPTHCDSSTETEKRRRLEEVLAAEVERSRRQRHPLCLLIADLDHFGQINERWGCAAGAEVLRDFAALLHEHSQQGDLVVRSGGKRFIVLLPETLLEPAVVDAERIRQQLEWRSILSLHGPVTASFGVAMRVEGEGAEELLRRAEQALYRSKREGRNRVTQSIASGQIAAPNVSSC
;
A
#
# COMPACT_ATOMS: atom_id res chain seq x y z
N MET A 1 18.72 27.14 -44.66
CA MET A 1 20.15 27.52 -44.67
C MET A 1 20.56 27.74 -43.21
N ASN A 2 21.25 26.89 -42.47
CA ASN A 2 21.88 25.58 -42.70
C ASN A 2 21.49 24.70 -41.49
N ASP A 3 20.86 23.54 -41.74
CA ASP A 3 20.37 22.63 -40.70
C ASP A 3 21.48 21.69 -40.22
N VAL A 4 22.44 22.27 -39.49
CA VAL A 4 23.54 21.55 -38.83
C VAL A 4 23.46 21.87 -37.35
N ILE A 5 23.56 20.86 -36.47
CA ILE A 5 23.70 21.08 -35.03
C ILE A 5 24.89 22.02 -34.81
N LEU A 6 24.62 23.21 -34.28
CA LEU A 6 25.64 24.23 -34.11
C LEU A 6 26.59 23.84 -32.98
N SER A 7 27.84 24.28 -33.09
CA SER A 7 28.74 24.35 -31.93
C SER A 7 28.11 25.28 -30.89
N LEU A 8 28.30 24.99 -29.60
CA LEU A 8 27.89 25.91 -28.53
C LEU A 8 28.59 27.28 -28.67
N GLU A 9 29.79 27.33 -29.27
CA GLU A 9 30.46 28.60 -29.59
C GLU A 9 29.69 29.42 -30.63
N GLY A 10 29.05 28.76 -31.59
CA GLY A 10 28.27 29.40 -32.66
C GLY A 10 27.01 30.12 -32.17
N ILE A 11 26.61 29.88 -30.92
CA ILE A 11 25.47 30.52 -30.25
C ILE A 11 25.90 31.43 -29.08
N GLY A 12 27.20 31.71 -28.96
CA GLY A 12 27.75 32.66 -27.97
C GLY A 12 28.06 32.07 -26.59
N LEU A 13 28.05 30.73 -26.42
CA LEU A 13 28.53 30.08 -25.20
C LEU A 13 30.05 29.90 -25.25
N SER A 14 30.68 29.92 -24.07
CA SER A 14 32.15 29.84 -23.96
C SER A 14 32.71 28.53 -24.53
N ARG A 15 33.82 28.63 -25.27
CA ARG A 15 34.59 27.51 -25.85
C ARG A 15 34.81 26.34 -24.90
N PHE A 16 35.12 26.61 -23.63
CA PHE A 16 35.38 25.56 -22.66
C PHE A 16 34.20 24.58 -22.49
N LEU A 17 32.94 25.05 -22.62
CA LEU A 17 31.75 24.19 -22.52
C LEU A 17 31.65 23.19 -23.68
N GLN A 18 32.19 23.54 -24.84
CA GLN A 18 32.27 22.66 -26.00
C GLN A 18 33.25 21.50 -25.78
N GLU A 19 34.30 21.74 -24.99
CA GLU A 19 35.42 20.83 -24.74
C GLU A 19 35.22 19.94 -23.51
N LEU A 20 34.19 20.17 -22.68
CA LEU A 20 33.90 19.34 -21.51
C LEU A 20 33.51 17.91 -21.90
N ASP A 21 34.24 16.95 -21.32
CA ASP A 21 34.03 15.52 -21.54
C ASP A 21 33.15 14.88 -20.46
N SER A 22 33.15 15.42 -19.24
CA SER A 22 32.42 14.91 -18.06
C SER A 22 31.04 15.52 -17.84
N VAL A 23 30.65 16.51 -18.66
CA VAL A 23 29.34 17.16 -18.58
C VAL A 23 28.75 17.20 -19.98
N MET A 24 27.53 16.72 -20.11
CA MET A 24 26.73 16.78 -21.32
C MET A 24 25.97 18.11 -21.36
N ILE A 25 25.99 18.80 -22.50
CA ILE A 25 25.23 20.05 -22.70
C ILE A 25 24.53 20.03 -24.06
N ALA A 26 23.24 20.36 -24.08
CA ALA A 26 22.48 20.59 -25.30
C ALA A 26 21.50 21.77 -25.15
N LEU A 27 21.35 22.54 -26.22
CA LEU A 27 20.34 23.59 -26.36
C LEU A 27 19.23 23.10 -27.29
N LEU A 28 17.99 23.21 -26.82
CA LEU A 28 16.79 22.83 -27.56
C LEU A 28 15.98 24.07 -27.98
N ASP A 29 15.33 24.00 -29.14
CA ASP A 29 14.33 24.99 -29.56
C ASP A 29 12.96 24.78 -28.87
N GLU A 30 12.01 25.65 -29.20
CA GLU A 30 10.63 25.59 -28.72
C GLU A 30 9.90 24.28 -29.10
N ASN A 31 10.34 23.63 -30.18
CA ASN A 31 9.81 22.36 -30.67
C ASN A 31 10.61 21.16 -30.17
N SER A 32 11.43 21.32 -29.12
CA SER A 32 12.30 20.28 -28.57
C SER A 32 13.36 19.74 -29.53
N ARG A 33 13.71 20.48 -30.59
CA ARG A 33 14.79 20.10 -31.52
C ARG A 33 16.14 20.59 -31.02
N ILE A 34 17.16 19.75 -31.17
CA ILE A 34 18.52 20.05 -30.74
C ILE A 34 19.15 21.07 -31.69
N LEU A 35 19.35 22.29 -31.20
CA LEU A 35 19.97 23.39 -31.93
C LEU A 35 21.49 23.35 -31.85
N ALA A 36 22.02 23.07 -30.66
CA ALA A 36 23.45 23.07 -30.39
C ALA A 36 23.79 22.09 -29.28
N ALA A 37 24.97 21.48 -29.31
CA ALA A 37 25.38 20.51 -28.30
C ALA A 37 26.91 20.41 -28.18
N ASN A 38 27.39 20.06 -26.98
CA ASN A 38 28.82 19.84 -26.76
C ASN A 38 29.27 18.44 -27.22
N ARG A 39 30.59 18.22 -27.21
CA ARG A 39 31.19 16.97 -27.68
C ARG A 39 30.67 15.75 -26.93
N SER A 40 30.46 15.84 -25.61
CA SER A 40 29.93 14.73 -24.80
C SER A 40 28.50 14.36 -25.13
N PHE A 41 27.62 15.34 -25.36
CA PHE A 41 26.27 15.06 -25.84
C PHE A 41 26.29 14.33 -27.19
N LEU A 42 27.13 14.78 -28.13
CA LEU A 42 27.23 14.16 -29.44
C LEU A 42 27.76 12.71 -29.38
N ARG A 43 28.53 12.33 -28.34
CA ARG A 43 28.97 10.93 -28.12
C ARG A 43 27.81 10.00 -27.80
N LEU A 44 26.75 10.51 -27.15
CA LEU A 44 25.53 9.76 -26.82
C LEU A 44 24.59 9.62 -28.02
N MET A 45 24.71 10.52 -29.01
CA MET A 45 23.92 10.49 -30.24
C MET A 45 24.44 9.44 -31.24
N PRO A 46 23.55 8.80 -32.03
CA PRO A 46 23.95 7.86 -33.07
C PRO A 46 24.72 8.57 -34.20
N PRO A 47 25.59 7.86 -34.94
CA PRO A 47 26.39 8.46 -36.02
C PRO A 47 25.56 9.14 -37.11
N SER A 48 24.35 8.62 -37.39
CA SER A 48 23.39 9.18 -38.35
C SER A 48 22.82 10.54 -37.94
N ALA A 49 22.84 10.88 -36.65
CA ALA A 49 22.39 12.18 -36.13
C ALA A 49 23.44 13.29 -36.27
N ARG A 50 24.69 12.93 -36.54
CA ARG A 50 25.82 13.88 -36.54
C ARG A 50 25.98 14.66 -37.85
N GLY A 51 25.18 14.34 -38.87
CA GLY A 51 25.26 14.95 -40.19
C GLY A 51 23.90 15.18 -40.83
N GLY A 52 23.32 16.35 -40.56
CA GLY A 52 22.30 16.96 -41.44
C GLY A 52 20.84 16.62 -41.13
N GLN A 53 20.34 17.07 -39.98
CA GLN A 53 19.02 17.66 -39.72
C GLN A 53 18.83 17.85 -38.20
N PRO A 54 18.01 18.81 -37.72
CA PRO A 54 17.78 19.00 -36.29
C PRO A 54 17.08 17.77 -35.72
N TRP A 55 17.65 17.17 -34.66
CA TRP A 55 17.11 15.96 -34.04
C TRP A 55 16.06 16.30 -32.98
N ASP A 56 14.98 15.54 -32.94
CA ASP A 56 13.93 15.68 -31.93
C ASP A 56 14.39 15.04 -30.61
N ALA A 57 14.62 15.88 -29.59
CA ALA A 57 15.10 15.43 -28.29
C ALA A 57 14.09 14.56 -27.54
N ARG A 58 12.79 14.59 -27.90
CA ARG A 58 11.76 13.72 -27.30
C ARG A 58 11.99 12.24 -27.59
N THR A 59 12.68 11.93 -28.67
CA THR A 59 13.05 10.55 -29.02
C THR A 59 14.21 10.01 -28.17
N LEU A 60 14.93 10.91 -27.49
CA LEU A 60 16.13 10.61 -26.73
C LEU A 60 15.91 10.72 -25.21
N LEU A 61 15.29 11.82 -24.76
CA LEU A 61 15.00 12.08 -23.35
C LEU A 61 13.66 11.43 -22.98
N ILE A 62 13.74 10.25 -22.38
CA ILE A 62 12.58 9.47 -21.96
C ILE A 62 11.98 10.01 -20.66
N SER A 63 12.83 10.52 -19.76
CA SER A 63 12.40 11.10 -18.49
C SER A 63 13.36 12.21 -18.05
N PRO A 64 12.87 13.38 -17.61
CA PRO A 64 11.46 13.79 -17.63
C PRO A 64 10.95 13.98 -19.07
N GLN A 65 9.64 13.88 -19.30
CA GLN A 65 9.07 14.21 -20.60
C GLN A 65 9.21 15.71 -20.85
N LEU A 66 9.75 16.11 -22.01
CA LEU A 66 10.00 17.52 -22.32
C LEU A 66 8.72 18.36 -22.34
N GLU A 67 7.59 17.76 -22.72
CA GLU A 67 6.28 18.41 -22.73
C GLU A 67 5.85 18.87 -21.33
N ASP A 68 6.07 18.02 -20.32
CA ASP A 68 5.79 18.35 -18.91
C ASP A 68 6.70 19.49 -18.43
N VAL A 69 7.97 19.47 -18.83
CA VAL A 69 8.95 20.50 -18.43
C VAL A 69 8.67 21.85 -19.10
N GLN A 70 8.24 21.85 -20.37
CA GLN A 70 7.85 23.05 -21.11
C GLN A 70 6.55 23.68 -20.57
N ALA A 71 5.64 22.86 -20.04
CA ALA A 71 4.41 23.34 -19.40
C ALA A 71 4.66 24.06 -18.06
N LEU A 72 5.85 23.94 -17.46
CA LEU A 72 6.21 24.64 -16.24
C LEU A 72 6.44 26.14 -16.52
N VAL A 73 5.43 26.95 -16.24
CA VAL A 73 5.52 28.42 -16.36
C VAL A 73 6.39 28.98 -15.23
N PRO A 74 7.47 29.73 -15.52
CA PRO A 74 8.29 30.34 -14.49
C PRO A 74 7.50 31.40 -13.70
N TYR A 75 7.32 31.19 -12.40
CA TYR A 75 6.73 32.17 -11.50
C TYR A 75 7.63 33.43 -11.45
N GLN A 76 7.08 34.59 -11.82
CA GLN A 76 7.71 35.91 -11.68
C GLN A 76 9.14 36.06 -12.25
N GLY A 77 9.38 35.57 -13.47
CA GLY A 77 10.53 36.00 -14.29
C GLY A 77 11.92 35.69 -13.73
N ARG A 78 12.06 34.79 -12.76
CA ARG A 78 13.36 34.45 -12.12
C ARG A 78 13.67 32.96 -11.99
N ALA A 79 12.79 32.04 -12.37
CA ALA A 79 13.14 30.62 -12.35
C ALA A 79 13.87 30.22 -13.63
N LEU A 80 15.21 30.37 -13.61
CA LEU A 80 16.10 29.85 -14.66
C LEU A 80 16.14 28.32 -14.69
N LEU A 81 15.85 27.64 -13.57
CA LEU A 81 15.89 26.18 -13.44
C LEU A 81 14.46 25.60 -13.46
N LEU A 82 14.17 24.74 -14.43
CA LEU A 82 12.86 24.09 -14.62
C LEU A 82 12.83 22.66 -14.07
N TYR A 83 13.95 21.95 -14.12
CA TYR A 83 14.05 20.57 -13.64
C TYR A 83 15.43 20.30 -13.04
N ARG A 84 15.46 19.53 -11.95
CA ARG A 84 16.68 18.99 -11.33
C ARG A 84 16.41 17.55 -10.91
N GLY A 85 17.15 16.60 -11.46
CA GLY A 85 16.96 15.18 -11.16
C GLY A 85 17.60 14.28 -12.20
N MET A 86 17.18 13.02 -12.22
CA MET A 86 17.71 12.05 -13.18
C MET A 86 17.16 12.32 -14.58
N LEU A 87 18.05 12.39 -15.56
CA LEU A 87 17.75 12.38 -16.98
C LEU A 87 17.96 10.96 -17.51
N HIS A 88 16.89 10.38 -18.04
CA HIS A 88 16.95 9.09 -18.71
C HIS A 88 17.06 9.32 -20.21
N ILE A 89 18.24 9.00 -20.75
CA ILE A 89 18.58 9.13 -22.15
C ILE A 89 18.67 7.72 -22.73
N ALA A 90 17.78 7.38 -23.65
CA ALA A 90 17.74 6.07 -24.27
C ALA A 90 17.69 6.20 -25.79
N HIS A 91 18.32 5.25 -26.48
CA HIS A 91 18.25 5.14 -27.93
C HIS A 91 18.13 3.66 -28.32
N ALA A 92 17.33 3.38 -29.36
CA ALA A 92 16.91 2.03 -29.75
C ALA A 92 18.05 1.00 -29.91
N ASP A 93 19.27 1.45 -30.27
CA ASP A 93 20.44 0.60 -30.52
C ASP A 93 21.65 0.84 -29.58
N ARG A 94 21.49 1.54 -28.44
CA ARG A 94 22.58 1.75 -27.46
C ARG A 94 22.13 1.53 -26.01
N LYS A 95 23.10 1.44 -25.09
CA LYS A 95 22.86 1.37 -23.64
C LYS A 95 22.06 2.59 -23.16
N ASN A 96 21.13 2.37 -22.24
CA ASN A 96 20.44 3.44 -21.54
C ASN A 96 21.42 4.19 -20.64
N HIS A 97 21.35 5.52 -20.67
CA HIS A 97 22.14 6.41 -19.84
C HIS A 97 21.25 7.10 -18.82
N PHE A 98 21.63 7.01 -17.55
CA PHE A 98 20.97 7.70 -16.45
C PHE A 98 21.94 8.73 -15.90
N LEU A 99 21.67 10.00 -16.15
CA LEU A 99 22.56 11.10 -15.80
C LEU A 99 21.87 12.00 -14.79
N GLN A 100 22.59 12.45 -13.75
CA GLN A 100 22.07 13.52 -12.91
C GLN A 100 22.15 14.82 -13.71
N GLY A 101 21.02 15.50 -13.90
CA GLY A 101 20.98 16.66 -14.75
C GLY A 101 19.92 17.70 -14.39
N HIS A 102 20.01 18.79 -15.14
CA HIS A 102 19.24 20.00 -14.92
C HIS A 102 18.75 20.51 -16.27
N ILE A 103 17.51 21.01 -16.28
CA ILE A 103 16.93 21.68 -17.44
C ILE A 103 16.65 23.12 -17.04
N TYR A 104 17.19 24.05 -17.81
CA TYR A 104 17.06 25.48 -17.58
C TYR A 104 16.22 26.13 -18.68
N HIS A 105 15.46 27.15 -18.31
CA HIS A 105 14.85 28.05 -19.27
C HIS A 105 15.92 28.96 -19.88
N TRP A 106 15.93 29.07 -21.21
CA TRP A 106 16.83 29.90 -21.99
C TRP A 106 16.04 30.96 -22.79
N PRO A 107 16.60 32.16 -23.06
CA PRO A 107 15.91 33.20 -23.82
C PRO A 107 15.25 32.70 -25.12
N GLN A 108 14.15 33.36 -25.52
CA GLN A 108 13.35 33.02 -26.70
C GLN A 108 12.64 31.65 -26.62
N GLY A 109 12.24 31.21 -25.42
CA GLY A 109 11.46 29.97 -25.23
C GLY A 109 12.26 28.68 -25.41
N ARG A 110 13.59 28.76 -25.30
CA ARG A 110 14.51 27.63 -25.51
C ARG A 110 14.81 26.92 -24.20
N LEU A 111 15.36 25.70 -24.29
CA LEU A 111 15.78 24.92 -23.12
C LEU A 111 17.26 24.60 -23.17
N LEU A 112 17.96 24.80 -22.06
CA LEU A 112 19.34 24.33 -21.88
C LEU A 112 19.34 23.10 -20.98
N VAL A 113 19.77 21.97 -21.52
CA VAL A 113 19.91 20.71 -20.79
C VAL A 113 21.39 20.52 -20.44
N ALA A 114 21.69 20.32 -19.17
CA ALA A 114 23.03 19.99 -18.68
C ALA A 114 22.98 18.74 -17.80
N ALA A 115 23.94 17.83 -17.94
CA ALA A 115 23.98 16.61 -17.14
C ALA A 115 25.41 16.15 -16.85
N GLU A 116 25.65 15.61 -15.67
CA GLU A 116 26.94 15.01 -15.31
C GLU A 116 27.04 13.62 -15.95
N CYS A 117 28.14 13.40 -16.69
CA CYS A 117 28.39 12.16 -17.43
C CYS A 117 29.13 11.10 -16.60
N ASP A 118 29.52 11.35 -15.35
CA ASP A 118 30.55 10.53 -14.68
C ASP A 118 30.25 9.01 -14.70
N VAL A 119 31.18 8.30 -15.36
CA VAL A 119 31.09 6.92 -15.83
C VAL A 119 32.04 6.10 -14.96
N GLU A 120 31.50 5.49 -13.89
CA GLU A 120 32.02 4.22 -13.32
C GLU A 120 31.12 3.76 -12.17
N GLY A 121 30.67 4.67 -11.29
CA GLY A 121 29.83 4.33 -10.13
C GLY A 121 28.40 3.86 -10.48
N LEU A 122 27.81 4.43 -11.53
CA LEU A 122 26.42 4.14 -11.94
C LEU A 122 26.31 2.91 -12.87
N GLU A 123 27.32 2.61 -13.69
CA GLU A 123 27.38 1.32 -14.41
C GLU A 123 27.62 0.15 -13.45
N ALA A 124 28.44 0.35 -12.41
CA ALA A 124 28.61 -0.63 -11.33
C ALA A 124 27.29 -0.86 -10.57
N LEU A 125 26.53 0.20 -10.27
CA LEU A 125 25.20 0.08 -9.65
C LEU A 125 24.19 -0.58 -10.59
N GLY A 126 24.16 -0.23 -11.87
CA GLY A 126 23.28 -0.86 -12.86
C GLY A 126 23.58 -2.35 -13.07
N THR A 127 24.87 -2.72 -13.14
CA THR A 127 25.28 -4.14 -13.21
C THR A 127 25.01 -4.87 -11.91
N THR A 128 25.23 -4.25 -10.75
CA THR A 128 24.89 -4.83 -9.45
C THR A 128 23.38 -5.01 -9.32
N VAL A 129 22.55 -4.04 -9.73
CA VAL A 129 21.09 -4.14 -9.74
C VAL A 129 20.63 -5.23 -10.71
N LEU A 130 21.26 -5.36 -11.89
CA LEU A 130 20.94 -6.43 -12.84
C LEU A 130 21.34 -7.81 -12.30
N GLN A 131 22.49 -7.91 -11.64
CA GLN A 131 22.95 -9.13 -10.96
C GLN A 131 22.02 -9.48 -9.79
N LEU A 132 21.65 -8.52 -8.95
CA LEU A 132 20.68 -8.70 -7.86
C LEU A 132 19.31 -9.10 -8.39
N ASN A 133 18.82 -8.51 -9.47
CA ASN A 133 17.57 -8.93 -10.10
C ASN A 133 17.64 -10.33 -10.68
N THR A 134 18.80 -10.73 -11.21
CA THR A 134 19.03 -12.09 -11.72
C THR A 134 19.12 -13.10 -10.58
N GLU A 135 19.80 -12.75 -9.49
CA GLU A 135 19.87 -13.57 -8.27
C GLU A 135 18.52 -13.64 -7.56
N LEU A 136 17.75 -12.55 -7.49
CA LEU A 136 16.37 -12.55 -7.02
C LEU A 136 15.49 -13.44 -7.91
N ALA A 137 15.64 -13.40 -9.23
CA ALA A 137 14.92 -14.30 -10.13
C ALA A 137 15.35 -15.77 -9.95
N LYS A 138 16.63 -16.05 -9.69
CA LYS A 138 17.12 -17.40 -9.39
C LYS A 138 16.62 -17.88 -8.03
N ILE A 139 16.70 -17.07 -6.99
CA ILE A 139 16.19 -17.33 -5.64
C ILE A 139 14.67 -17.49 -5.70
N GLN A 140 13.93 -16.67 -6.43
CA GLN A 140 12.49 -16.85 -6.63
C GLN A 140 12.18 -18.15 -7.36
N ARG A 141 12.99 -18.56 -8.34
CA ARG A 141 12.81 -19.86 -9.02
C ARG A 141 13.19 -21.03 -8.11
N GLN A 142 14.25 -20.92 -7.34
CA GLN A 142 14.69 -21.92 -6.36
C GLN A 142 13.70 -22.03 -5.22
N TRP A 143 13.22 -20.92 -4.68
CA TRP A 143 12.15 -20.85 -3.70
C TRP A 143 10.85 -21.39 -4.29
N SER A 144 10.51 -21.08 -5.55
CA SER A 144 9.36 -21.68 -6.22
C SER A 144 9.53 -23.18 -6.51
N ARG A 145 10.76 -23.69 -6.58
CA ARG A 145 11.07 -25.12 -6.76
C ARG A 145 11.06 -25.85 -5.42
N ALA A 146 11.72 -25.30 -4.40
CA ALA A 146 11.72 -25.76 -3.03
C ALA A 146 10.32 -25.70 -2.41
N ASN A 147 9.55 -24.64 -2.65
CA ASN A 147 8.14 -24.53 -2.26
C ASN A 147 7.27 -25.53 -3.05
N ARG A 148 7.61 -25.86 -4.31
CA ARG A 148 6.98 -26.97 -5.04
C ARG A 148 7.38 -28.34 -4.51
N GLU A 149 8.59 -28.51 -3.98
CA GLU A 149 9.08 -29.75 -3.37
C GLU A 149 8.53 -29.95 -1.95
N SER A 150 8.52 -28.93 -1.11
CA SER A 150 7.80 -28.89 0.18
C SER A 150 6.30 -29.16 -0.05
N ARG A 151 5.67 -28.51 -1.03
CA ARG A 151 4.27 -28.79 -1.41
C ARG A 151 4.08 -30.18 -2.03
N ARG A 152 5.10 -30.82 -2.61
CA ARG A 152 5.02 -32.21 -3.13
C ARG A 152 5.17 -33.23 -2.02
N SER A 153 5.97 -32.94 -1.00
CA SER A 153 6.05 -33.72 0.25
C SER A 153 4.74 -33.59 1.05
N GLU A 154 4.16 -32.38 1.09
CA GLU A 154 2.82 -32.13 1.64
C GLU A 154 1.71 -32.76 0.77
N ALA A 155 1.83 -32.76 -0.56
CA ALA A 155 0.84 -33.36 -1.47
C ALA A 155 0.83 -34.89 -1.46
N LYS A 156 1.91 -35.55 -1.01
CA LYS A 156 1.88 -36.98 -0.65
C LYS A 156 1.17 -37.24 0.69
N LEU A 157 0.89 -36.19 1.47
CA LEU A 157 0.18 -36.20 2.76
C LEU A 157 -1.15 -35.44 2.76
N GLY A 158 -1.60 -34.86 1.64
CA GLY A 158 -2.93 -34.24 1.54
C GLY A 158 -2.99 -33.14 0.49
N LYS A 159 -4.03 -33.17 -0.36
CA LYS A 159 -4.32 -32.14 -1.37
C LYS A 159 -4.70 -30.80 -0.69
N PRO A 160 -4.31 -29.63 -1.24
CA PRO A 160 -4.88 -28.36 -0.80
C PRO A 160 -6.19 -28.11 -1.56
N THR A 161 -7.29 -28.43 -0.89
CA THR A 161 -8.62 -27.92 -1.23
C THR A 161 -9.16 -27.26 0.03
N HIS A 162 -9.69 -26.05 -0.14
CA HIS A 162 -10.35 -25.17 0.84
C HIS A 162 -9.50 -24.09 1.52
N CYS A 163 -10.07 -22.88 1.49
CA CYS A 163 -9.83 -21.81 2.43
C CYS A 163 -9.74 -22.36 3.85
N ASP A 164 -8.80 -21.83 4.64
CA ASP A 164 -8.70 -22.04 6.08
C ASP A 164 -8.72 -23.52 6.51
N SER A 165 -7.54 -24.15 6.45
CA SER A 165 -7.34 -25.57 6.79
C SER A 165 -7.18 -25.84 8.30
N SER A 166 -7.99 -25.20 9.12
CA SER A 166 -8.59 -25.94 10.23
C SER A 166 -10.08 -25.94 9.97
N THR A 167 -10.70 -27.11 10.02
CA THR A 167 -12.15 -27.23 9.87
C THR A 167 -12.80 -26.16 10.73
N GLU A 168 -13.78 -25.43 10.19
CA GLU A 168 -14.56 -24.45 10.96
C GLU A 168 -15.04 -25.07 12.30
N THR A 169 -15.28 -26.39 12.29
CA THR A 169 -15.52 -27.23 13.47
C THR A 169 -14.41 -27.19 14.52
N GLU A 170 -13.13 -27.28 14.14
CA GLU A 170 -12.00 -27.25 15.08
C GLU A 170 -11.76 -25.84 15.65
N LYS A 171 -11.92 -24.79 14.82
CA LYS A 171 -11.85 -23.40 15.27
C LYS A 171 -12.98 -23.09 16.26
N ARG A 172 -14.18 -23.58 15.97
CA ARG A 172 -15.35 -23.47 16.83
C ARG A 172 -15.16 -24.23 18.14
N ARG A 173 -14.69 -25.48 18.08
CA ARG A 173 -14.39 -26.31 19.27
C ARG A 173 -13.40 -25.60 20.19
N ARG A 174 -12.31 -25.07 19.63
CA ARG A 174 -11.30 -24.34 20.41
C ARG A 174 -11.87 -23.08 21.05
N LEU A 175 -12.73 -22.35 20.35
CA LEU A 175 -13.42 -21.18 20.92
C LEU A 175 -14.35 -21.59 22.06
N GLU A 176 -15.15 -22.64 21.88
CA GLU A 176 -16.07 -23.15 22.91
C GLU A 176 -15.31 -23.60 24.16
N GLU A 177 -14.16 -24.29 23.99
CA GLU A 177 -13.29 -24.70 25.09
C GLU A 177 -12.71 -23.51 25.86
N VAL A 178 -12.21 -22.49 25.15
CA VAL A 178 -11.64 -21.30 25.80
C VAL A 178 -12.73 -20.48 26.49
N LEU A 179 -13.89 -20.32 25.87
CA LEU A 179 -15.02 -19.61 26.48
C LEU A 179 -15.52 -20.34 27.74
N ALA A 180 -15.62 -21.66 27.69
CA ALA A 180 -15.99 -22.46 28.86
C ALA A 180 -14.98 -22.30 30.00
N ALA A 181 -13.68 -22.32 29.69
CA ALA A 181 -12.62 -22.12 30.68
C ALA A 181 -12.69 -20.73 31.31
N GLU A 182 -12.89 -19.67 30.52
CA GLU A 182 -12.97 -18.29 31.02
C GLU A 182 -14.25 -18.01 31.80
N VAL A 183 -15.38 -18.61 31.41
CA VAL A 183 -16.62 -18.56 32.21
C VAL A 183 -16.41 -19.17 33.59
N GLU A 184 -15.76 -20.33 33.65
CA GLU A 184 -15.48 -21.01 34.91
C GLU A 184 -14.46 -20.22 35.76
N ARG A 185 -13.44 -19.62 35.14
CA ARG A 185 -12.51 -18.71 35.82
C ARG A 185 -13.24 -17.48 36.40
N SER A 186 -14.07 -16.82 35.60
CA SER A 186 -14.92 -15.70 36.01
C SER A 186 -15.84 -16.08 37.16
N ARG A 187 -16.40 -17.29 37.14
CA ARG A 187 -17.24 -17.80 38.23
C ARG A 187 -16.46 -17.97 39.53
N ARG A 188 -15.27 -18.59 39.49
CA ARG A 188 -14.45 -18.83 40.69
C ARG A 188 -13.91 -17.53 41.29
N GLN A 189 -13.47 -16.60 40.43
CA GLN A 189 -12.83 -15.36 40.85
C GLN A 189 -13.82 -14.21 41.05
N ARG A 190 -15.09 -14.40 40.68
CA ARG A 190 -16.16 -13.37 40.73
C ARG A 190 -15.81 -12.09 39.97
N HIS A 191 -14.99 -12.19 38.93
CA HIS A 191 -14.70 -11.07 38.05
C HIS A 191 -15.74 -10.99 36.91
N PRO A 192 -16.02 -9.80 36.38
CA PRO A 192 -16.89 -9.68 35.21
C PRO A 192 -16.20 -10.30 33.97
N LEU A 193 -17.00 -10.72 33.01
CA LEU A 193 -16.53 -11.29 31.74
C LEU A 193 -17.45 -10.78 30.65
N CYS A 194 -16.89 -10.07 29.67
CA CYS A 194 -17.62 -9.63 28.49
C CYS A 194 -17.24 -10.46 27.26
N LEU A 195 -18.22 -10.66 26.40
CA LEU A 195 -18.07 -11.26 25.08
C LEU A 195 -18.56 -10.25 24.04
N LEU A 196 -17.66 -9.91 23.11
CA LEU A 196 -17.95 -9.08 21.96
C LEU A 196 -17.90 -9.94 20.70
N ILE A 197 -18.90 -9.79 19.85
CA ILE A 197 -18.96 -10.47 18.55
C ILE A 197 -19.08 -9.41 17.47
N ALA A 198 -18.15 -9.41 16.53
CA ALA A 198 -18.12 -8.48 15.43
C ALA A 198 -18.24 -9.20 14.08
N ASP A 199 -18.94 -8.59 13.14
CA ASP A 199 -19.12 -9.13 11.79
C ASP A 199 -19.08 -8.01 10.76
N LEU A 200 -18.18 -8.15 9.77
CA LEU A 200 -18.01 -7.17 8.70
C LEU A 200 -19.29 -7.08 7.85
N ASP A 201 -19.82 -5.88 7.70
CA ASP A 201 -21.01 -5.64 6.92
C ASP A 201 -20.70 -5.77 5.42
N HIS A 202 -21.64 -6.33 4.66
CA HIS A 202 -21.54 -6.47 3.20
C HIS A 202 -20.25 -7.12 2.66
N PHE A 203 -19.48 -7.84 3.48
CA PHE A 203 -18.20 -8.46 3.07
C PHE A 203 -18.27 -9.35 1.81
N GLY A 204 -19.41 -10.03 1.58
CA GLY A 204 -19.62 -10.78 0.33
C GLY A 204 -19.53 -9.88 -0.91
N GLN A 205 -20.13 -8.69 -0.86
CA GLN A 205 -20.08 -7.70 -1.95
C GLN A 205 -18.66 -7.15 -2.15
N ILE A 206 -17.87 -7.04 -1.07
CA ILE A 206 -16.45 -6.66 -1.17
C ILE A 206 -15.68 -7.71 -1.99
N ASN A 207 -15.86 -8.99 -1.67
CA ASN A 207 -15.22 -10.07 -2.41
C ASN A 207 -15.70 -10.14 -3.87
N GLU A 208 -17.00 -9.95 -4.12
CA GLU A 208 -17.58 -9.95 -5.46
C GLU A 208 -17.04 -8.79 -6.32
N ARG A 209 -16.91 -7.60 -5.74
CA ARG A 209 -16.53 -6.39 -6.46
C ARG A 209 -15.02 -6.20 -6.63
N TRP A 210 -14.24 -6.59 -5.63
CA TRP A 210 -12.79 -6.29 -5.55
C TRP A 210 -11.91 -7.55 -5.47
N GLY A 211 -12.52 -8.73 -5.46
CA GLY A 211 -11.83 -10.01 -5.44
C GLY A 211 -11.37 -10.46 -4.05
N CYS A 212 -11.05 -11.74 -3.94
CA CYS A 212 -10.67 -12.38 -2.67
C CYS A 212 -9.42 -11.78 -2.03
N ALA A 213 -8.50 -11.21 -2.82
CA ALA A 213 -7.29 -10.56 -2.30
C ALA A 213 -7.63 -9.32 -1.47
N ALA A 214 -8.56 -8.48 -1.95
CA ALA A 214 -9.04 -7.31 -1.22
C ALA A 214 -9.79 -7.72 0.04
N GLY A 215 -10.63 -8.76 -0.02
CA GLY A 215 -11.28 -9.29 1.18
C GLY A 215 -10.30 -9.81 2.23
N ALA A 216 -9.21 -10.45 1.81
CA ALA A 216 -8.15 -10.90 2.72
C ALA A 216 -7.37 -9.73 3.36
N GLU A 217 -7.25 -8.60 2.66
CA GLU A 217 -6.71 -7.36 3.23
C GLU A 217 -7.64 -6.78 4.30
N VAL A 218 -8.93 -6.62 4.00
CA VAL A 218 -9.93 -6.16 4.97
C VAL A 218 -9.93 -7.00 6.23
N LEU A 219 -9.86 -8.33 6.10
CA LEU A 219 -9.83 -9.22 7.26
C LEU A 219 -8.57 -9.04 8.11
N ARG A 220 -7.42 -8.79 7.49
CA ARG A 220 -6.14 -8.54 8.19
C ARG A 220 -6.19 -7.21 8.92
N ASP A 221 -6.66 -6.15 8.26
CA ASP A 221 -6.75 -4.82 8.85
C ASP A 221 -7.76 -4.78 9.99
N PHE A 222 -8.88 -5.47 9.83
CA PHE A 222 -9.87 -5.57 10.90
C PHE A 222 -9.36 -6.38 12.09
N ALA A 223 -8.64 -7.48 11.85
CA ALA A 223 -7.99 -8.24 12.93
C ALA A 223 -6.94 -7.40 13.66
N ALA A 224 -6.12 -6.63 12.94
CA ALA A 224 -5.14 -5.72 13.54
C ALA A 224 -5.83 -4.65 14.41
N LEU A 225 -6.90 -4.04 13.91
CA LEU A 225 -7.68 -3.06 14.66
C LEU A 225 -8.26 -3.64 15.96
N LEU A 226 -8.78 -4.86 15.93
CA LEU A 226 -9.27 -5.56 17.13
C LEU A 226 -8.14 -5.80 18.14
N HIS A 227 -6.96 -6.22 17.67
CA HIS A 227 -5.80 -6.43 18.52
C HIS A 227 -5.25 -5.13 19.13
N GLU A 228 -5.25 -4.02 18.39
CA GLU A 228 -4.83 -2.70 18.89
C GLU A 228 -5.70 -2.20 20.06
N HIS A 229 -6.97 -2.61 20.11
CA HIS A 229 -7.91 -2.25 21.18
C HIS A 229 -8.02 -3.33 22.27
N SER A 230 -7.28 -4.42 22.14
CA SER A 230 -7.26 -5.51 23.12
C SER A 230 -6.14 -5.30 24.13
N GLN A 231 -6.42 -5.52 25.41
CA GLN A 231 -5.45 -5.46 26.50
C GLN A 231 -4.80 -6.82 26.77
N GLN A 232 -3.83 -6.83 27.68
CA GLN A 232 -3.21 -8.08 28.13
C GLN A 232 -4.25 -8.95 28.85
N GLY A 233 -4.54 -10.14 28.29
CA GLY A 233 -5.53 -11.08 28.81
C GLY A 233 -6.76 -11.21 27.91
N ASP A 234 -7.00 -10.23 27.04
CA ASP A 234 -8.06 -10.32 26.04
C ASP A 234 -7.70 -11.34 24.95
N LEU A 235 -8.73 -11.96 24.37
CA LEU A 235 -8.56 -12.93 23.30
C LEU A 235 -9.41 -12.57 22.09
N VAL A 236 -8.74 -12.30 20.97
CA VAL A 236 -9.36 -12.10 19.66
C VAL A 236 -9.30 -13.39 18.85
N VAL A 237 -10.46 -13.88 18.40
CA VAL A 237 -10.59 -15.11 17.61
C VAL A 237 -11.40 -14.83 16.35
N ARG A 238 -10.90 -15.27 15.19
CA ARG A 238 -11.70 -15.33 13.96
C ARG A 238 -12.54 -16.61 13.96
N SER A 239 -13.85 -16.46 14.15
CA SER A 239 -14.80 -17.57 14.32
C SER A 239 -15.27 -18.19 13.01
N GLY A 240 -14.96 -17.57 11.87
CA GLY A 240 -15.30 -18.10 10.54
C GLY A 240 -15.72 -17.00 9.57
N GLY A 241 -15.34 -17.15 8.30
CA GLY A 241 -15.63 -16.18 7.24
C GLY A 241 -15.22 -14.75 7.60
N LYS A 242 -16.20 -13.91 7.97
CA LYS A 242 -16.07 -12.48 8.24
C LYS A 242 -16.32 -12.07 9.70
N ARG A 243 -16.45 -13.07 10.59
CA ARG A 243 -16.87 -12.89 11.98
C ARG A 243 -15.70 -13.09 12.94
N PHE A 244 -15.63 -12.19 13.91
CA PHE A 244 -14.64 -12.17 14.98
C PHE A 244 -15.34 -12.19 16.33
N ILE A 245 -14.69 -12.80 17.31
CA ILE A 245 -15.13 -12.87 18.69
C ILE A 245 -13.98 -12.38 19.56
N VAL A 246 -14.30 -11.50 20.51
CA VAL A 246 -13.35 -10.96 21.47
C VAL A 246 -13.85 -11.30 22.87
N LEU A 247 -13.05 -12.04 23.62
CA LEU A 247 -13.27 -12.26 25.05
C LEU A 247 -12.53 -11.18 25.82
N LEU A 248 -13.24 -10.56 26.75
CA LEU A 248 -12.77 -9.46 27.59
C LEU A 248 -12.90 -9.87 29.07
N PRO A 249 -11.92 -10.60 29.62
CA PRO A 249 -11.89 -10.92 31.05
C PRO A 249 -11.83 -9.64 31.88
N GLU A 250 -12.34 -9.72 33.11
CA GLU A 250 -12.29 -8.63 34.09
C GLU A 250 -12.90 -7.30 33.61
N THR A 251 -13.73 -7.36 32.56
CA THR A 251 -14.31 -6.19 31.89
C THR A 251 -15.81 -6.11 32.12
N LEU A 252 -16.29 -4.94 32.57
CA LEU A 252 -17.71 -4.63 32.71
C LEU A 252 -18.36 -4.27 31.36
N LEU A 253 -19.70 -4.32 31.30
CA LEU A 253 -20.45 -4.12 30.06
C LEU A 253 -20.20 -2.74 29.43
N GLU A 254 -20.23 -1.66 30.22
CA GLU A 254 -20.07 -0.29 29.72
C GLU A 254 -18.70 -0.06 29.04
N PRO A 255 -17.55 -0.37 29.67
CA PRO A 255 -16.25 -0.32 29.00
C PRO A 255 -16.20 -1.14 27.71
N ALA A 256 -16.73 -2.36 27.71
CA ALA A 256 -16.74 -3.21 26.52
C ALA A 256 -17.55 -2.59 25.36
N VAL A 257 -18.65 -1.91 25.66
CA VAL A 257 -19.46 -1.19 24.66
C VAL A 257 -18.72 0.05 24.14
N VAL A 258 -18.04 0.79 25.02
CA VAL A 258 -17.21 1.94 24.63
C VAL A 258 -16.08 1.51 23.67
N ASP A 259 -15.39 0.42 23.98
CA ASP A 259 -14.32 -0.08 23.12
C ASP A 259 -14.86 -0.62 21.79
N ALA A 260 -16.01 -1.31 21.80
CA ALA A 260 -16.71 -1.71 20.59
C ALA A 260 -17.05 -0.51 19.68
N GLU A 261 -17.52 0.59 20.27
CA GLU A 261 -17.90 1.79 19.52
C GLU A 261 -16.67 2.52 18.96
N ARG A 262 -15.56 2.55 19.71
CA ARG A 262 -14.28 3.06 19.20
C ARG A 262 -13.78 2.26 18.00
N ILE A 263 -13.78 0.93 18.10
CA ILE A 263 -13.40 0.03 17.00
C ILE A 263 -14.31 0.27 15.78
N ARG A 264 -15.63 0.38 16.00
CA ARG A 264 -16.60 0.64 14.93
C ARG A 264 -16.30 1.94 14.19
N GLN A 265 -16.11 3.03 14.93
CA GLN A 265 -15.80 4.34 14.36
C GLN A 265 -14.47 4.31 13.60
N GLN A 266 -13.41 3.77 14.20
CA GLN A 266 -12.11 3.72 13.55
C GLN A 266 -12.13 2.88 12.27
N LEU A 267 -12.88 1.78 12.22
CA LEU A 267 -13.05 0.99 11.01
C LEU A 267 -13.73 1.79 9.91
N GLU A 268 -14.80 2.52 10.24
CA GLU A 268 -15.56 3.36 9.30
C GLU A 268 -14.70 4.48 8.69
N TRP A 269 -13.80 5.07 9.47
CA TRP A 269 -12.89 6.13 9.02
C TRP A 269 -11.60 5.64 8.36
N ARG A 270 -11.27 4.35 8.45
CA ARG A 270 -10.06 3.79 7.83
C ARG A 270 -10.23 3.71 6.31
N SER A 271 -9.32 4.37 5.58
CA SER A 271 -9.18 4.22 4.13
C SER A 271 -8.37 2.96 3.84
N ILE A 272 -9.03 1.87 3.47
CA ILE A 272 -8.35 0.68 2.94
C ILE A 272 -8.03 0.99 1.48
N LEU A 273 -6.75 1.17 1.15
CA LEU A 273 -6.28 1.69 -0.16
C LEU A 273 -6.82 0.90 -1.36
N SER A 274 -7.03 -0.40 -1.19
CA SER A 274 -7.59 -1.30 -2.21
C SER A 274 -9.10 -1.15 -2.42
N LEU A 275 -9.80 -0.38 -1.57
CA LEU A 275 -11.25 -0.17 -1.60
C LEU A 275 -11.59 1.31 -1.80
N HIS A 276 -12.37 1.60 -2.83
CA HIS A 276 -12.96 2.93 -3.05
C HIS A 276 -14.25 3.11 -2.24
N GLY A 277 -14.21 2.92 -0.91
CA GLY A 277 -15.36 3.11 -0.03
C GLY A 277 -15.13 2.63 1.41
N PRO A 278 -15.97 3.08 2.38
CA PRO A 278 -15.82 2.72 3.78
C PRO A 278 -16.16 1.24 4.02
N VAL A 279 -15.45 0.63 4.97
CA VAL A 279 -15.79 -0.70 5.51
C VAL A 279 -16.43 -0.48 6.87
N THR A 280 -17.55 -1.17 7.13
CA THR A 280 -18.23 -1.11 8.43
C THR A 280 -18.39 -2.50 9.02
N ALA A 281 -18.61 -2.55 10.33
CA ALA A 281 -18.93 -3.79 11.03
C ALA A 281 -20.08 -3.56 12.01
N SER A 282 -20.83 -4.63 12.25
CA SER A 282 -21.86 -4.68 13.28
C SER A 282 -21.33 -5.46 14.49
N PHE A 283 -21.70 -5.01 15.69
CA PHE A 283 -21.18 -5.56 16.95
C PHE A 283 -22.32 -5.96 17.89
N GLY A 284 -22.17 -7.11 18.54
CA GLY A 284 -23.02 -7.56 19.64
C GLY A 284 -22.19 -7.77 20.90
N VAL A 285 -22.58 -7.15 22.01
CA VAL A 285 -21.85 -7.24 23.28
C VAL A 285 -22.75 -7.84 24.35
N ALA A 286 -22.22 -8.76 25.14
CA ALA A 286 -22.90 -9.30 26.32
C ALA A 286 -21.92 -9.49 27.47
N MET A 287 -22.31 -9.08 28.66
CA MET A 287 -21.59 -9.41 29.90
C MET A 287 -22.21 -10.65 30.53
N ARG A 288 -21.37 -11.57 31.03
CA ARG A 288 -21.80 -12.78 31.75
C ARG A 288 -22.59 -12.40 33.00
N VAL A 289 -23.67 -13.13 33.27
CA VAL A 289 -24.41 -13.03 34.53
C VAL A 289 -24.20 -14.25 35.42
N GLU A 290 -24.54 -14.13 36.70
CA GLU A 290 -24.42 -15.23 37.65
C GLU A 290 -25.33 -16.41 37.25
N GLY A 291 -24.82 -17.63 37.38
CA GLY A 291 -25.51 -18.85 36.95
C GLY A 291 -25.48 -19.13 35.44
N GLU A 292 -24.92 -18.21 34.65
CA GLU A 292 -24.85 -18.36 33.20
C GLU A 292 -23.60 -19.14 32.72
N GLY A 293 -23.82 -20.07 31.78
CA GLY A 293 -22.77 -20.80 31.10
C GLY A 293 -22.25 -20.10 29.83
N ALA A 294 -21.28 -20.76 29.17
CA ALA A 294 -20.67 -20.26 27.94
C ALA A 294 -21.65 -20.18 26.77
N GLU A 295 -22.55 -21.15 26.64
CA GLU A 295 -23.51 -21.22 25.54
C GLU A 295 -24.56 -20.10 25.63
N GLU A 296 -25.08 -19.83 26.83
CA GLU A 296 -26.04 -18.74 27.02
C GLU A 296 -25.41 -17.36 26.79
N LEU A 297 -24.17 -17.15 27.25
CA LEU A 297 -23.42 -15.92 27.02
C LEU A 297 -23.20 -15.68 25.52
N LEU A 298 -22.74 -16.71 24.80
CA LEU A 298 -22.54 -16.68 23.35
C LEU A 298 -23.86 -16.34 22.64
N ARG A 299 -24.94 -17.04 22.97
CA ARG A 299 -26.26 -16.80 22.39
C ARG A 299 -26.75 -15.38 22.61
N ARG A 300 -26.55 -14.79 23.79
CA ARG A 300 -26.95 -13.39 24.06
C ARG A 300 -26.15 -12.38 23.24
N ALA A 301 -24.85 -12.59 23.10
CA ALA A 301 -24.01 -11.73 22.26
C ALA A 301 -24.38 -11.86 20.78
N GLU A 302 -24.72 -13.07 20.31
CA GLU A 302 -25.23 -13.30 18.95
C GLU A 302 -26.57 -12.62 18.70
N GLN A 303 -27.50 -12.68 19.66
CA GLN A 303 -28.78 -11.97 19.56
C GLN A 303 -28.58 -10.45 19.53
N ALA A 304 -27.61 -9.93 20.26
CA ALA A 304 -27.23 -8.53 20.19
C ALA A 304 -26.69 -8.16 18.80
N LEU A 305 -25.76 -8.96 18.25
CA LEU A 305 -25.24 -8.76 16.89
C LEU A 305 -26.34 -8.84 15.82
N TYR A 306 -27.27 -9.78 15.98
CA TYR A 306 -28.41 -9.92 15.07
C TYR A 306 -29.28 -8.66 15.07
N ARG A 307 -29.54 -8.06 16.25
CA ARG A 307 -30.22 -6.77 16.36
C ARG A 307 -29.43 -5.66 15.66
N SER A 308 -28.11 -5.59 15.86
CA SER A 308 -27.25 -4.63 15.17
C SER A 308 -27.42 -4.69 13.65
N LYS A 309 -27.41 -5.91 13.09
CA LYS A 309 -27.59 -6.13 11.65
C LYS A 309 -28.98 -5.80 11.14
N ARG A 310 -30.03 -6.05 11.94
CA ARG A 310 -31.43 -5.79 11.56
C ARG A 310 -31.79 -4.32 11.60
N GLU A 311 -31.24 -3.57 12.55
CA GLU A 311 -31.65 -2.19 12.77
C GLU A 311 -30.88 -1.17 11.92
N GLY A 312 -30.00 -1.62 11.02
CA GLY A 312 -29.32 -0.75 10.06
C GLY A 312 -27.82 -0.99 9.90
N ARG A 313 -27.26 -2.01 10.57
CA ARG A 313 -25.81 -2.29 10.57
C ARG A 313 -24.98 -1.14 11.12
N ASN A 314 -23.64 -1.21 10.98
CA ASN A 314 -22.68 -0.23 11.46
C ASN A 314 -23.03 0.30 12.87
N ARG A 315 -23.21 -0.61 13.83
CA ARG A 315 -23.63 -0.27 15.18
C ARG A 315 -23.21 -1.31 16.21
N VAL A 316 -23.22 -0.87 17.46
CA VAL A 316 -23.05 -1.70 18.64
C VAL A 316 -24.39 -1.88 19.34
N THR A 317 -24.78 -3.12 19.61
CA THR A 317 -25.93 -3.43 20.46
C THR A 317 -25.47 -4.27 21.64
N GLN A 318 -25.93 -3.92 22.84
CA GLN A 318 -25.67 -4.68 24.05
C GLN A 318 -26.86 -5.59 24.44
N SER A 319 -26.55 -6.70 25.08
CA SER A 319 -27.54 -7.57 25.72
C SER A 319 -27.55 -7.34 27.22
N ILE A 320 -28.61 -6.72 27.71
CA ILE A 320 -28.86 -6.54 29.15
C ILE A 320 -29.68 -7.75 29.61
N ALA A 321 -29.16 -8.52 30.54
CA ALA A 321 -29.93 -9.58 31.18
C ALA A 321 -30.90 -8.97 32.20
N SER A 322 -32.10 -9.54 32.29
CA SER A 322 -33.12 -9.15 33.28
C SER A 322 -32.56 -9.29 34.70
N GLY A 323 -32.15 -8.18 35.31
CA GLY A 323 -31.50 -8.15 36.63
C GLY A 323 -30.40 -7.09 36.77
N GLN A 324 -29.92 -6.49 35.68
CA GLN A 324 -29.04 -5.32 35.74
C GLN A 324 -29.81 -4.08 35.31
N ILE A 325 -30.07 -3.19 36.27
CA ILE A 325 -30.71 -1.89 36.05
C ILE A 325 -29.78 -1.09 35.13
N ALA A 326 -30.32 -0.70 33.98
CA ALA A 326 -29.68 0.23 33.05
C ALA A 326 -29.44 1.58 33.76
N ALA A 327 -28.18 2.03 33.80
CA ALA A 327 -27.90 3.44 33.95
C ALA A 327 -28.41 4.18 32.69
N PRO A 328 -28.98 5.38 32.83
CA PRO A 328 -29.75 6.02 31.77
C PRO A 328 -28.85 6.49 30.62
N ASN A 329 -29.42 6.44 29.41
CA ASN A 329 -28.85 6.97 28.17
C ASN A 329 -28.19 8.34 28.39
N VAL A 330 -26.86 8.40 28.24
CA VAL A 330 -26.18 9.69 28.03
C VAL A 330 -26.30 10.02 26.55
N SER A 331 -27.43 10.61 26.20
CA SER A 331 -27.59 11.42 24.99
C SER A 331 -27.93 12.84 25.46
N SER A 332 -27.16 13.82 24.98
CA SER A 332 -27.22 15.27 25.20
C SER A 332 -26.25 15.85 26.25
N CYS A 333 -25.11 16.33 25.76
CA CYS A 333 -24.62 17.71 25.92
C CYS A 333 -23.74 18.03 24.69
#